data_AF-A0A940CVG7-F1
#
_entry.id   AF-A0A940CVG7-F1
#
_cell.length_a   1.000
_cell.length_b   1.000
_cell.length_c   1.000
_cell.angle_alpha   90.00
_cell.angle_beta   90.00
_cell.angle_gamma   90.00
#
_symmetry.space_group_name_H-M   'P 1'
#
loop_
_entity.id
_entity.type
_entity.pdbx_description
1 polymer ?
#
loop_
_entity_poly.entity_id
_entity_poly.type
_entity_poly.pdbx_seq_one_letter_code
_entity_poly.pdbx_strand_id
1 'polypeptide(L)'
;MNIRKTFLKIFPYLSSILAGVIFYLLGIQFKDFRDLFVNISAAFIAIPFIYLFYQIAEKYSKKKLNKEIIDYAKMQIDREILSLINQLFKIVYPIEERDFTLKGINRFLSLKRDNLKKIISKKEYLGFQVFKKWDVVENNLHDILKNPYILNRLEDEQIIVIIRLLKSIRYLEQLQKIKDLYVETTKKASSFKIVSGKDLNEENVKFLNRYLLLKDLGDNKFLVVDFGDFPQYNVDKLLIIFNINNKYIDIYVDAILDIVNEINNWVDLTDREFLIDTKMFRLGVYSIDNQIHDGEKL
;
A
#
# COMPACT_ATOMS: atom_id res chain seq x y z
N MET A 1 -16.94 7.14 -17.26
CA MET A 1 -17.38 6.08 -16.33
C MET A 1 -18.33 6.55 -15.21
N ASN A 2 -18.56 7.86 -15.02
CA ASN A 2 -19.38 8.40 -13.91
C ASN A 2 -20.91 8.39 -14.12
N ILE A 3 -21.43 8.53 -15.35
CA ILE A 3 -22.88 8.68 -15.60
C ILE A 3 -23.66 7.43 -15.16
N ARG A 4 -23.11 6.23 -15.41
CA ARG A 4 -23.77 4.96 -15.08
C ARG A 4 -23.86 4.72 -13.57
N LYS A 5 -22.83 5.07 -12.81
CA LYS A 5 -22.82 4.98 -11.33
C LYS A 5 -23.83 5.96 -10.70
N THR A 6 -23.86 7.21 -11.20
CA THR A 6 -24.81 8.21 -10.72
C THR A 6 -26.26 7.84 -11.04
N PHE A 7 -26.51 7.30 -12.24
CA PHE A 7 -27.84 6.82 -12.64
C PHE A 7 -28.32 5.68 -11.74
N LEU A 8 -27.47 4.68 -11.46
CA LEU A 8 -27.83 3.55 -10.60
C LEU A 8 -28.15 3.97 -9.15
N LYS A 9 -27.52 5.04 -8.63
CA LYS A 9 -27.84 5.59 -7.31
C LYS A 9 -29.18 6.32 -7.26
N ILE A 10 -29.55 7.00 -8.35
CA ILE A 10 -30.78 7.81 -8.43
C ILE A 10 -31.99 6.97 -8.89
N PHE A 11 -31.74 5.88 -9.60
CA PHE A 11 -32.77 5.01 -10.18
C PHE A 11 -33.86 4.57 -9.19
N PRO A 12 -33.55 4.09 -7.96
CA PRO A 12 -34.59 3.68 -7.01
C PRO A 12 -35.56 4.81 -6.65
N TYR A 13 -35.06 6.05 -6.52
CA TYR A 13 -35.88 7.22 -6.24
C TYR A 13 -36.80 7.57 -7.40
N LEU A 14 -36.26 7.55 -8.63
CA LEU A 14 -37.03 7.79 -9.85
C LEU A 14 -38.12 6.72 -10.05
N SER A 15 -37.80 5.44 -9.82
CA SER A 15 -38.79 4.36 -9.88
C SER A 15 -39.91 4.53 -8.86
N SER A 16 -39.59 4.96 -7.64
CA SER A 16 -40.57 5.22 -6.58
C SER A 16 -41.50 6.40 -6.94
N ILE A 17 -40.93 7.49 -7.45
CA ILE A 17 -41.70 8.67 -7.90
C ILE A 17 -42.62 8.28 -9.06
N LEU A 18 -42.12 7.49 -10.02
CA LEU A 18 -42.88 7.04 -11.19
C LEU A 18 -44.04 6.12 -10.78
N ALA A 19 -43.83 5.23 -9.83
CA ALA A 19 -44.92 4.45 -9.21
C ALA A 19 -45.95 5.35 -8.54
N GLY A 20 -45.51 6.40 -7.83
CA GLY A 20 -46.39 7.41 -7.25
C GLY A 20 -47.28 8.11 -8.28
N VAL A 21 -46.72 8.49 -9.44
CA VAL A 21 -47.48 9.10 -10.54
C VAL A 21 -48.52 8.12 -11.11
N ILE A 22 -48.16 6.84 -11.28
CA ILE A 22 -49.08 5.79 -11.74
C ILE A 22 -50.27 5.66 -10.78
N PHE A 23 -50.01 5.59 -9.47
CA PHE A 23 -51.08 5.50 -8.47
C PHE A 23 -51.98 6.75 -8.48
N TYR A 24 -51.42 7.94 -8.71
CA TYR A 24 -52.24 9.15 -8.84
C TYR A 24 -53.20 9.07 -10.04
N LEU A 25 -52.72 8.62 -11.19
CA LEU A 25 -53.53 8.45 -12.40
C LEU A 25 -54.64 7.41 -12.19
N LEU A 26 -54.34 6.30 -11.52
CA LEU A 26 -55.34 5.29 -11.15
C LEU A 26 -56.41 5.88 -10.22
N GLY A 27 -56.04 6.75 -9.28
CA GLY A 27 -57.00 7.45 -8.41
C GLY A 27 -57.95 8.40 -9.16
N ILE A 28 -57.52 8.97 -10.29
CA ILE A 28 -58.40 9.77 -11.17
C ILE A 28 -59.38 8.88 -11.92
N GLN A 29 -58.93 7.69 -12.35
CA GLN A 29 -59.74 6.75 -13.13
C GLN A 29 -60.77 5.98 -12.28
N PHE A 30 -60.40 5.57 -11.07
CA PHE A 30 -61.23 4.75 -10.18
C PHE A 30 -61.76 5.56 -9.00
N LYS A 31 -62.92 6.21 -9.18
CA LYS A 31 -63.51 7.13 -8.19
C LYS A 31 -63.77 6.49 -6.82
N ASP A 32 -64.18 5.21 -6.80
CA ASP A 32 -64.52 4.50 -5.55
C ASP A 32 -63.30 4.26 -4.64
N PHE A 33 -62.08 4.26 -5.21
CA PHE A 33 -60.83 4.04 -4.50
C PHE A 33 -59.89 5.25 -4.57
N ARG A 34 -60.42 6.42 -4.93
CA ARG A 34 -59.63 7.64 -5.16
C ARG A 34 -58.73 7.97 -3.97
N ASP A 35 -59.29 7.97 -2.76
CA ASP A 35 -58.54 8.36 -1.56
C ASP A 35 -57.42 7.37 -1.24
N LEU A 36 -57.65 6.07 -1.46
CA LEU A 36 -56.63 5.05 -1.28
C LEU A 36 -55.45 5.27 -2.24
N PHE A 37 -55.73 5.45 -3.53
CA PHE A 37 -54.71 5.63 -4.55
C PHE A 37 -53.95 6.96 -4.43
N VAL A 38 -54.64 8.04 -4.02
CA VAL A 38 -54.00 9.34 -3.74
C VAL A 38 -53.08 9.25 -2.52
N ASN A 39 -53.48 8.56 -1.45
CA ASN A 39 -52.64 8.38 -0.27
C ASN A 39 -51.41 7.52 -0.56
N ILE A 40 -51.57 6.45 -1.35
CA ILE A 40 -50.45 5.61 -1.80
C ILE A 40 -49.49 6.45 -2.66
N SER A 41 -50.01 7.21 -3.62
CA SER A 41 -49.21 8.13 -4.45
C SER A 41 -48.41 9.11 -3.60
N ALA A 42 -49.06 9.76 -2.62
CA ALA A 42 -48.42 10.69 -1.71
C ALA A 42 -47.29 10.02 -0.92
N ALA A 43 -47.46 8.78 -0.46
CA ALA A 43 -46.41 8.03 0.23
C ALA A 43 -45.22 7.70 -0.69
N PHE A 44 -45.49 7.25 -1.92
CA PHE A 44 -44.46 6.94 -2.92
C PHE A 44 -43.63 8.16 -3.34
N ILE A 45 -44.18 9.36 -3.19
CA ILE A 45 -43.46 10.63 -3.40
C ILE A 45 -42.77 11.08 -2.11
N ALA A 46 -43.49 11.18 -0.99
CA ALA A 46 -42.97 11.76 0.24
C ALA A 46 -41.80 10.97 0.85
N ILE A 47 -41.88 9.63 0.89
CA ILE A 47 -40.85 8.79 1.51
C ILE A 47 -39.49 8.94 0.81
N PRO A 48 -39.38 8.81 -0.53
CA PRO A 48 -38.11 9.05 -1.23
C PRO A 48 -37.56 10.47 -1.05
N PHE A 49 -38.43 11.49 -1.03
CA PHE A 49 -38.00 12.87 -0.81
C PHE A 49 -37.44 13.07 0.60
N ILE A 50 -38.13 12.58 1.64
CA ILE A 50 -37.64 12.61 3.03
C ILE A 50 -36.30 11.90 3.13
N TYR A 51 -36.18 10.71 2.53
CA TYR A 51 -34.95 9.94 2.55
C TYR A 51 -33.80 10.66 1.80
N LEU A 52 -34.08 11.28 0.65
CA LEU A 52 -33.13 12.10 -0.09
C LEU A 52 -32.63 13.29 0.74
N PHE A 53 -33.53 14.04 1.39
CA PHE A 53 -33.17 15.15 2.26
C PHE A 53 -32.35 14.69 3.47
N TYR A 54 -32.74 13.58 4.09
CA TYR A 54 -31.98 12.95 5.17
C TYR A 54 -30.54 12.63 4.72
N GLN A 55 -30.36 11.98 3.57
CA GLN A 55 -29.03 11.65 3.04
C GLN A 55 -28.18 12.90 2.77
N ILE A 56 -28.79 13.96 2.22
CA ILE A 56 -28.09 15.23 1.97
C ILE A 56 -27.65 15.87 3.29
N ALA A 57 -28.55 15.95 4.27
CA ALA A 57 -28.27 16.52 5.59
C ALA A 57 -27.19 15.73 6.34
N GLU A 58 -27.29 14.40 6.32
CA GLU A 58 -26.31 13.50 6.92
C GLU A 58 -24.92 13.66 6.27
N LYS A 59 -24.86 13.71 4.93
CA LYS A 59 -23.61 13.90 4.19
C LYS A 59 -22.96 15.25 4.52
N TYR A 60 -23.76 16.30 4.68
CA TYR A 60 -23.26 17.62 5.06
C TYR A 60 -22.73 17.64 6.50
N SER A 61 -23.51 17.10 7.43
CA SER A 61 -23.15 17.03 8.86
C SER A 61 -21.87 16.22 9.09
N LYS A 62 -21.73 15.08 8.41
CA LYS A 62 -20.56 14.19 8.55
C LYS A 62 -19.39 14.56 7.63
N LYS A 63 -19.47 15.63 6.83
CA LYS A 63 -18.47 15.94 5.80
C LYS A 63 -17.05 16.08 6.37
N LYS A 64 -16.89 16.82 7.47
CA LYS A 64 -15.57 17.02 8.11
C LYS A 64 -15.03 15.70 8.65
N LEU A 65 -15.83 14.98 9.44
CA LEU A 65 -15.43 13.70 10.01
C LEU A 65 -15.07 12.66 8.93
N ASN A 66 -15.87 12.57 7.87
CA ASN A 66 -15.60 11.64 6.78
C ASN A 66 -14.30 11.99 6.05
N LYS A 67 -14.02 13.29 5.84
CA LYS A 67 -12.75 13.72 5.26
C LYS A 67 -11.57 13.28 6.13
N GLU A 68 -11.59 13.58 7.44
CA GLU A 68 -10.50 13.21 8.35
C GLU A 68 -10.25 11.69 8.38
N ILE A 69 -11.32 10.87 8.33
CA ILE A 69 -11.17 9.41 8.33
C ILE A 69 -10.63 8.91 6.98
N ILE A 70 -11.03 9.52 5.87
CA ILE A 70 -10.48 9.18 4.54
C ILE A 70 -9.00 9.56 4.47
N ASP A 71 -8.63 10.75 4.93
CA ASP A 71 -7.22 11.20 4.95
C ASP A 71 -6.38 10.28 5.85
N TYR A 72 -6.92 9.89 7.02
CA TYR A 72 -6.28 8.92 7.91
C TYR A 72 -6.11 7.55 7.25
N ALA A 73 -7.15 7.03 6.57
CA ALA A 73 -7.07 5.78 5.84
C ALA A 73 -6.03 5.83 4.71
N LYS A 74 -6.05 6.91 3.92
CA LYS A 74 -5.08 7.16 2.85
C LYS A 74 -3.66 7.17 3.41
N MET A 75 -3.41 7.89 4.49
CA MET A 75 -2.10 7.95 5.13
C MET A 75 -1.61 6.57 5.61
N GLN A 76 -2.50 5.72 6.14
CA GLN A 76 -2.13 4.34 6.48
C GLN A 76 -1.77 3.52 5.25
N ILE A 77 -2.56 3.62 4.18
CA ILE A 77 -2.32 2.85 2.95
C ILE A 77 -1.05 3.33 2.25
N ASP A 78 -0.85 4.65 2.15
CA ASP A 78 0.34 5.27 1.56
C ASP A 78 1.62 4.85 2.29
N ARG A 79 1.57 4.75 3.63
CA ARG A 79 2.68 4.22 4.43
C ARG A 79 3.03 2.79 4.00
N GLU A 80 2.05 1.92 3.88
CA GLU A 80 2.29 0.53 3.49
C GLU A 80 2.74 0.42 2.03
N ILE A 81 2.23 1.28 1.15
CA ILE A 81 2.70 1.39 -0.23
C ILE A 81 4.14 1.86 -0.30
N LEU A 82 4.55 2.88 0.48
CA LEU A 82 5.94 3.31 0.55
C LEU A 82 6.86 2.21 1.10
N SER A 83 6.39 1.46 2.11
CA SER A 83 7.09 0.27 2.62
C SER A 83 7.26 -0.78 1.53
N LEU A 84 6.21 -1.02 0.74
CA LEU A 84 6.22 -1.95 -0.38
C LEU A 84 7.18 -1.50 -1.49
N ILE A 85 7.14 -0.22 -1.88
CA ILE A 85 8.07 0.36 -2.86
C ILE A 85 9.50 0.16 -2.37
N ASN A 86 9.81 0.47 -1.10
CA ASN A 86 11.14 0.27 -0.53
C ASN A 86 11.59 -1.19 -0.60
N GLN A 87 10.69 -2.15 -0.36
CA GLN A 87 11.01 -3.56 -0.48
C GLN A 87 11.21 -3.98 -1.94
N LEU A 88 10.45 -3.43 -2.89
CA LEU A 88 10.67 -3.64 -4.32
C LEU A 88 12.03 -3.08 -4.77
N PHE A 89 12.42 -1.89 -4.30
CA PHE A 89 13.76 -1.34 -4.57
C PHE A 89 14.86 -2.32 -4.14
N LYS A 90 14.69 -2.99 -3.00
CA LYS A 90 15.68 -3.94 -2.47
C LYS A 90 15.86 -5.18 -3.33
N ILE A 91 14.82 -5.64 -4.02
CA ILE A 91 14.88 -6.83 -4.88
C ILE A 91 15.14 -6.49 -6.35
N VAL A 92 15.14 -5.21 -6.72
CA VAL A 92 15.42 -4.72 -8.07
C VAL A 92 16.83 -4.12 -8.17
N TYR A 93 17.31 -3.43 -7.14
CA TYR A 93 18.61 -2.78 -7.15
C TYR A 93 19.56 -3.35 -6.08
N PRO A 94 20.88 -3.41 -6.38
CA PRO A 94 21.90 -3.63 -5.36
C PRO A 94 21.83 -2.59 -4.25
N ILE A 95 22.34 -2.94 -3.06
CA ILE A 95 22.25 -2.12 -1.84
C ILE A 95 22.73 -0.68 -2.06
N GLU A 96 23.80 -0.50 -2.83
CA GLU A 96 24.49 0.75 -3.11
C GLU A 96 23.79 1.64 -4.14
N GLU A 97 22.91 1.07 -4.97
CA GLU A 97 22.25 1.77 -6.09
C GLU A 97 20.82 2.22 -5.75
N ARG A 98 20.38 2.03 -4.49
CA ARG A 98 19.03 2.37 -4.05
C ARG A 98 18.86 3.88 -3.91
N ASP A 99 17.84 4.42 -4.56
CA ASP A 99 17.45 5.82 -4.49
C ASP A 99 15.99 5.92 -4.03
N PHE A 100 15.79 6.07 -2.72
CA PHE A 100 14.47 6.19 -2.11
C PHE A 100 14.04 7.66 -1.91
N THR A 101 14.59 8.57 -2.71
CA THR A 101 14.08 9.95 -2.81
C THR A 101 12.78 9.97 -3.63
N LEU A 102 12.00 11.06 -3.55
CA LEU A 102 10.79 11.23 -4.38
C LEU A 102 11.08 11.09 -5.88
N LYS A 103 12.22 11.61 -6.34
CA LYS A 103 12.66 11.47 -7.74
C LYS A 103 13.00 10.01 -8.07
N GLY A 104 13.67 9.32 -7.16
CA GLY A 104 13.99 7.91 -7.27
C GLY A 104 12.73 7.05 -7.38
N ILE A 105 11.77 7.25 -6.47
CA ILE A 105 10.47 6.58 -6.46
C ILE A 105 9.72 6.82 -7.78
N ASN A 106 9.60 8.07 -8.23
CA ASN A 106 8.92 8.37 -9.49
C ASN A 106 9.58 7.68 -10.68
N ARG A 107 10.92 7.65 -10.72
CA ARG A 107 11.67 6.94 -11.77
C ARG A 107 11.42 5.43 -11.71
N PHE A 108 11.36 4.86 -10.51
CA PHE A 108 11.09 3.44 -10.31
C PHE A 108 9.69 3.04 -10.75
N LEU A 109 8.67 3.82 -10.34
CA LEU A 109 7.28 3.59 -10.71
C LEU A 109 7.00 3.80 -12.22
N SER A 110 7.92 4.50 -12.91
CA SER A 110 7.88 4.72 -14.37
C SER A 110 8.70 3.69 -15.16
N LEU A 111 9.26 2.66 -14.51
CA LEU A 111 10.09 1.66 -15.20
C LEU A 111 9.27 0.85 -16.20
N LYS A 112 9.79 0.76 -17.42
CA LYS A 112 9.27 -0.15 -18.45
C LYS A 112 9.81 -1.56 -18.24
N ARG A 113 9.02 -2.55 -18.67
CA ARG A 113 9.37 -3.99 -18.65
C ARG A 113 10.79 -4.29 -19.14
N ASP A 114 11.17 -3.77 -20.30
CA ASP A 114 12.49 -4.05 -20.87
C ASP A 114 13.64 -3.48 -20.03
N ASN A 115 13.42 -2.33 -19.38
CA ASN A 115 14.41 -1.73 -18.50
C ASN A 115 14.53 -2.53 -17.21
N LEU A 116 13.39 -2.92 -16.62
CA LEU A 116 13.38 -3.77 -15.43
C LEU A 116 14.05 -5.12 -15.70
N LYS A 117 13.73 -5.76 -16.84
CA LYS A 117 14.38 -6.99 -17.30
C LYS A 117 15.90 -6.83 -17.41
N LYS A 118 16.37 -5.76 -18.07
CA LYS A 118 17.81 -5.47 -18.20
C LYS A 118 18.51 -5.31 -16.85
N ILE A 119 17.86 -4.67 -15.87
CA ILE A 119 18.39 -4.54 -14.50
C ILE A 119 18.46 -5.93 -13.87
N ILE A 120 17.33 -6.63 -13.83
CA ILE A 120 17.19 -7.93 -13.15
C ILE A 120 18.14 -9.00 -13.71
N SER A 121 18.38 -9.02 -15.02
CA SER A 121 19.29 -9.97 -15.68
C SER A 121 20.77 -9.76 -15.40
N LYS A 122 21.18 -8.56 -14.97
CA LYS A 122 22.61 -8.18 -14.88
C LYS A 122 23.12 -8.01 -13.46
N LYS A 123 22.22 -7.84 -12.50
CA LYS A 123 22.57 -7.51 -11.12
C LYS A 123 22.65 -8.78 -10.28
N GLU A 124 23.53 -8.72 -9.30
CA GLU A 124 23.64 -9.72 -8.25
C GLU A 124 23.02 -9.14 -6.97
N TYR A 125 22.45 -10.01 -6.13
CA TYR A 125 21.71 -9.62 -4.95
C TYR A 125 22.23 -10.34 -3.72
N LEU A 126 22.26 -9.64 -2.59
CA LEU A 126 22.54 -10.28 -1.32
C LEU A 126 21.34 -11.14 -0.89
N GLY A 127 21.58 -12.32 -0.32
CA GLY A 127 20.52 -13.19 0.24
C GLY A 127 19.60 -12.45 1.21
N PHE A 128 20.16 -11.51 1.98
CA PHE A 128 19.44 -10.60 2.87
C PHE A 128 18.36 -9.75 2.15
N GLN A 129 18.56 -9.42 0.88
CA GLN A 129 17.59 -8.64 0.10
C GLN A 129 16.43 -9.51 -0.38
N VAL A 130 16.75 -10.72 -0.86
CA VAL A 130 15.81 -11.54 -1.64
C VAL A 130 15.00 -12.55 -0.82
N PHE A 131 15.48 -12.95 0.36
CA PHE A 131 14.79 -13.91 1.23
C PHE A 131 13.93 -13.29 2.32
N LYS A 132 13.76 -11.97 2.28
CA LYS A 132 12.98 -11.23 3.27
C LYS A 132 11.49 -11.54 3.13
N LYS A 133 10.81 -11.78 4.24
CA LYS A 133 9.37 -12.02 4.26
C LYS A 133 8.56 -10.77 3.92
N TRP A 134 7.38 -10.97 3.35
CA TRP A 134 6.42 -9.91 3.00
C TRP A 134 5.27 -9.80 4.01
N ASP A 135 5.20 -10.72 4.99
CA ASP A 135 4.12 -10.86 5.97
C ASP A 135 3.74 -9.54 6.65
N VAL A 136 4.71 -8.67 6.94
CA VAL A 136 4.44 -7.40 7.63
C VAL A 136 3.55 -6.49 6.78
N VAL A 137 3.94 -6.23 5.53
CA VAL A 137 3.17 -5.38 4.62
C VAL A 137 1.83 -6.03 4.28
N GLU A 138 1.83 -7.35 4.06
CA GLU A 138 0.60 -8.09 3.77
C GLU A 138 -0.41 -8.01 4.93
N ASN A 139 0.04 -8.26 6.17
CA ASN A 139 -0.82 -8.20 7.34
C ASN A 139 -1.34 -6.78 7.58
N ASN A 140 -0.50 -5.75 7.41
CA ASN A 140 -0.92 -4.36 7.59
C ASN A 140 -2.01 -3.97 6.58
N LEU A 141 -1.84 -4.31 5.30
CA LEU A 141 -2.86 -4.09 4.27
C LEU A 141 -4.15 -4.89 4.55
N HIS A 142 -4.01 -6.12 5.04
CA HIS A 142 -5.15 -6.96 5.41
C HIS A 142 -5.92 -6.38 6.62
N ASP A 143 -5.24 -5.81 7.60
CA ASP A 143 -5.83 -5.17 8.77
C ASP A 143 -6.60 -3.89 8.40
N ILE A 144 -6.10 -3.13 7.42
CA ILE A 144 -6.82 -1.99 6.84
C ILE A 144 -8.16 -2.46 6.24
N LEU A 145 -8.15 -3.56 5.48
CA LEU A 145 -9.38 -4.12 4.88
C LEU A 145 -10.35 -4.72 5.92
N LYS A 146 -9.85 -5.17 7.07
CA LYS A 146 -10.69 -5.65 8.18
C LYS A 146 -11.34 -4.52 8.97
N ASN A 147 -10.87 -3.28 8.84
CA ASN A 147 -11.37 -2.17 9.61
C ASN A 147 -12.67 -1.60 8.97
N PRO A 148 -13.86 -1.84 9.56
CA PRO A 148 -15.12 -1.37 8.97
C PRO A 148 -15.23 0.16 8.95
N TYR A 149 -14.51 0.88 9.83
CA TYR A 149 -14.51 2.34 9.83
C TYR A 149 -13.77 2.90 8.61
N ILE A 150 -12.73 2.23 8.14
CA ILE A 150 -12.00 2.61 6.93
C ILE A 150 -12.75 2.11 5.70
N LEU A 151 -13.10 0.82 5.68
CA LEU A 151 -13.67 0.16 4.51
C LEU A 151 -14.97 0.83 4.03
N ASN A 152 -15.86 1.21 4.94
CA ASN A 152 -17.14 1.85 4.59
C ASN A 152 -17.02 3.27 4.00
N ARG A 153 -15.81 3.85 4.01
CA ARG A 153 -15.54 5.22 3.54
C ARG A 153 -14.66 5.28 2.31
N LEU A 154 -13.98 4.18 1.97
CA LEU A 154 -13.25 4.06 0.72
C LEU A 154 -14.21 3.80 -0.43
N GLU A 155 -13.82 4.22 -1.63
CA GLU A 155 -14.55 3.88 -2.85
C GLU A 155 -14.28 2.43 -3.26
N ASP A 156 -15.24 1.79 -3.93
CA ASP A 156 -15.09 0.40 -4.39
C ASP A 156 -13.80 0.18 -5.20
N GLU A 157 -13.41 1.15 -6.04
CA GLU A 157 -12.19 1.08 -6.86
C GLU A 157 -10.92 1.10 -5.99
N GLN A 158 -10.90 1.90 -4.93
CA GLN A 158 -9.80 1.95 -3.96
C GLN A 158 -9.66 0.61 -3.22
N ILE A 159 -10.78 0.02 -2.79
CA ILE A 159 -10.80 -1.29 -2.13
C ILE A 159 -10.28 -2.39 -3.08
N ILE A 160 -10.73 -2.37 -4.34
CA ILE A 160 -10.30 -3.33 -5.36
C ILE A 160 -8.78 -3.25 -5.56
N VAL A 161 -8.19 -2.05 -5.62
CA VAL A 161 -6.74 -1.87 -5.78
C VAL A 161 -5.98 -2.47 -4.60
N ILE A 162 -6.42 -2.25 -3.35
CA ILE A 162 -5.77 -2.84 -2.16
C ILE A 162 -5.83 -4.38 -2.21
N ILE A 163 -6.96 -4.94 -2.63
CA ILE A 163 -7.11 -6.40 -2.81
C ILE A 163 -6.18 -6.93 -3.91
N ARG A 164 -6.04 -6.19 -5.01
CA ARG A 164 -5.12 -6.57 -6.10
C ARG A 164 -3.66 -6.49 -5.66
N LEU A 165 -3.26 -5.44 -4.92
CA LEU A 165 -1.93 -5.36 -4.30
C LEU A 165 -1.64 -6.60 -3.45
N LEU A 166 -2.54 -6.99 -2.56
CA LEU A 166 -2.40 -8.19 -1.75
C LEU A 166 -2.20 -9.46 -2.59
N LYS A 167 -2.97 -9.62 -3.68
CA LYS A 167 -2.83 -10.75 -4.58
C LYS A 167 -1.47 -10.75 -5.29
N SER A 168 -1.03 -9.60 -5.79
CA SER A 168 0.25 -9.47 -6.50
C SER A 168 1.45 -9.68 -5.56
N ILE A 169 1.38 -9.21 -4.31
CA ILE A 169 2.40 -9.47 -3.28
C ILE A 169 2.52 -10.97 -3.02
N ARG A 170 1.40 -11.66 -2.78
CA ARG A 170 1.37 -13.12 -2.55
C ARG A 170 1.92 -13.89 -3.74
N TYR A 171 1.57 -13.46 -4.96
CA TYR A 171 2.08 -14.08 -6.17
C TYR A 171 3.60 -13.94 -6.29
N LEU A 172 4.14 -12.73 -6.06
CA LEU A 172 5.59 -12.50 -6.02
C LEU A 172 6.26 -13.37 -4.95
N GLU A 173 5.70 -13.45 -3.75
CA GLU A 173 6.24 -14.27 -2.66
C GLU A 173 6.27 -15.77 -3.04
N GLN A 174 5.24 -16.27 -3.72
CA GLN A 174 5.22 -17.65 -4.22
C GLN A 174 6.30 -17.90 -5.27
N LEU A 175 6.53 -16.96 -6.19
CA LEU A 175 7.63 -17.04 -7.14
C LEU A 175 8.98 -17.09 -6.42
N GLN A 176 9.16 -16.27 -5.37
CA GLN A 176 10.40 -16.25 -4.58
C GLN A 176 10.69 -17.55 -3.82
N LYS A 177 9.67 -18.40 -3.62
CA LYS A 177 9.80 -19.74 -3.02
C LYS A 177 10.19 -20.82 -4.04
N ILE A 178 10.26 -20.51 -5.33
CA ILE A 178 10.74 -21.45 -6.35
C ILE A 178 12.22 -21.78 -6.09
N LYS A 179 12.52 -23.08 -5.93
CA LYS A 179 13.82 -23.58 -5.48
C LYS A 179 15.01 -23.07 -6.29
N ASP A 180 14.83 -22.91 -7.61
CA ASP A 180 15.87 -22.52 -8.55
C ASP A 180 15.69 -21.10 -9.11
N LEU A 181 14.85 -20.26 -8.48
CA LEU A 181 14.76 -18.84 -8.85
C LEU A 181 16.07 -18.10 -8.57
N TYR A 182 16.58 -18.25 -7.35
CA TYR A 182 17.82 -17.62 -6.89
C TYR A 182 18.97 -18.63 -6.99
N VAL A 183 19.88 -18.39 -7.92
CA VAL A 183 21.08 -19.19 -8.13
C VAL A 183 22.19 -18.64 -7.27
N GLU A 184 22.65 -19.46 -6.33
CA GLU A 184 23.77 -19.13 -5.45
C GLU A 184 25.05 -18.94 -6.25
N THR A 185 25.81 -17.89 -5.92
CA THR A 185 27.16 -17.66 -6.46
C THR A 185 28.20 -18.07 -5.43
N THR A 186 29.47 -18.16 -5.85
CA THR A 186 30.59 -18.40 -4.93
C THR A 186 30.98 -17.17 -4.08
N LYS A 187 30.34 -16.01 -4.31
CA LYS A 187 30.68 -14.76 -3.64
C LYS A 187 29.92 -14.65 -2.31
N LYS A 188 30.64 -14.23 -1.27
CA LYS A 188 30.08 -13.89 0.04
C LYS A 188 30.42 -12.44 0.36
N ALA A 189 29.46 -11.70 0.91
CA ALA A 189 29.63 -10.29 1.22
C ALA A 189 30.35 -10.10 2.56
N SER A 190 31.68 -10.01 2.53
CA SER A 190 32.55 -9.95 3.72
C SER A 190 32.47 -8.63 4.48
N SER A 191 32.09 -7.54 3.82
CA SER A 191 31.92 -6.21 4.44
C SER A 191 30.64 -6.06 5.27
N PHE A 192 29.82 -7.11 5.31
CA PHE A 192 28.57 -7.13 6.04
C PHE A 192 28.57 -8.17 7.16
N LYS A 193 27.84 -7.86 8.21
CA LYS A 193 27.58 -8.74 9.35
C LYS A 193 26.08 -8.84 9.58
N ILE A 194 25.64 -10.03 9.98
CA ILE A 194 24.26 -10.26 10.39
C ILE A 194 24.23 -10.41 11.90
N VAL A 195 23.27 -9.75 12.53
CA VAL A 195 23.04 -9.82 13.98
C VAL A 195 21.56 -10.08 14.22
N SER A 196 21.23 -11.06 15.05
CA SER A 196 19.83 -11.29 15.45
C SER A 196 19.43 -10.30 16.55
N GLY A 197 18.13 -9.98 16.64
CA GLY A 197 17.64 -9.15 17.74
C GLY A 197 17.92 -9.75 19.12
N LYS A 198 17.92 -11.08 19.23
CA LYS A 198 18.22 -11.81 20.46
C LYS A 198 19.68 -11.67 20.88
N ASP A 199 20.61 -11.65 19.92
CA ASP A 199 22.04 -11.47 20.21
C ASP A 199 22.35 -10.06 20.75
N LEU A 200 21.48 -9.08 20.47
CA LEU A 200 21.60 -7.72 21.01
C LEU A 200 20.97 -7.56 22.39
N ASN A 201 19.86 -8.25 22.64
CA ASN A 201 19.18 -8.27 23.93
C ASN A 201 18.35 -9.56 24.04
N GLU A 202 18.62 -10.37 25.07
CA GLU A 202 17.94 -11.64 25.31
C GLU A 202 16.42 -11.51 25.50
N GLU A 203 15.95 -10.34 25.94
CA GLU A 203 14.52 -10.02 26.09
C GLU A 203 13.78 -9.86 24.75
N ASN A 204 14.50 -9.79 23.62
CA ASN A 204 13.91 -9.68 22.27
C ASN A 204 13.30 -11.01 21.78
N VAL A 205 12.36 -11.56 22.55
CA VAL A 205 11.68 -12.83 22.28
C VAL A 205 10.53 -12.71 21.28
N LYS A 206 10.03 -11.49 21.05
CA LYS A 206 8.85 -11.26 20.19
C LYS A 206 9.14 -11.44 18.70
N PHE A 207 10.37 -11.18 18.26
CA PHE A 207 10.76 -11.17 16.86
C PHE A 207 11.99 -12.04 16.60
N LEU A 208 11.90 -13.33 16.92
CA LEU A 208 13.00 -14.30 16.82
C LEU A 208 13.57 -14.47 15.40
N ASN A 209 12.77 -14.16 14.38
CA ASN A 209 13.17 -14.24 12.98
C ASN A 209 13.74 -12.92 12.45
N ARG A 210 13.93 -11.91 13.31
CA ARG A 210 14.38 -10.59 12.92
C ARG A 210 15.89 -10.46 12.99
N TYR A 211 16.46 -10.02 11.88
CA TYR A 211 17.89 -9.82 11.73
C TYR A 211 18.18 -8.41 11.23
N LEU A 212 19.33 -7.88 11.64
CA LEU A 212 19.92 -6.64 11.14
C LEU A 212 21.06 -6.97 10.18
N LEU A 213 21.13 -6.21 9.09
CA LEU A 213 22.28 -6.18 8.20
C LEU A 213 23.13 -4.97 8.58
N LEU A 214 24.34 -5.24 9.05
CA LEU A 214 25.31 -4.23 9.44
C LEU A 214 26.42 -4.16 8.39
N LYS A 215 26.80 -2.95 8.00
CA LYS A 215 28.03 -2.70 7.23
C LYS A 215 29.13 -2.26 8.18
N ASP A 216 30.28 -2.93 8.11
CA ASP A 216 31.45 -2.56 8.89
C ASP A 216 32.05 -1.25 8.35
N LEU A 217 32.28 -0.29 9.23
CA LEU A 217 32.92 0.99 8.91
C LEU A 217 34.36 1.07 9.44
N GLY A 218 34.87 0.03 10.10
CA GLY A 218 36.12 0.06 10.86
C GLY A 218 35.91 0.60 12.28
N ASP A 219 36.95 0.52 13.12
CA ASP A 219 36.98 1.06 14.49
C ASP A 219 35.81 0.64 15.38
N ASN A 220 35.34 -0.61 15.23
CA ASN A 220 34.18 -1.16 15.95
C ASN A 220 32.88 -0.34 15.73
N LYS A 221 32.77 0.38 14.61
CA LYS A 221 31.58 1.14 14.20
C LYS A 221 30.85 0.40 13.09
N PHE A 222 29.55 0.30 13.23
CA PHE A 222 28.67 -0.38 12.29
C PHE A 222 27.56 0.55 11.82
N LEU A 223 27.24 0.50 10.53
CA LEU A 223 26.08 1.14 9.96
C LEU A 223 24.96 0.11 9.77
N VAL A 224 23.78 0.37 10.31
CA VAL A 224 22.59 -0.44 10.01
C VAL A 224 22.15 -0.12 8.58
N VAL A 225 22.30 -1.09 7.68
CA VAL A 225 21.96 -0.94 6.26
C VAL A 225 20.55 -1.40 5.95
N ASP A 226 20.10 -2.45 6.64
CA ASP A 226 18.76 -2.99 6.49
C ASP A 226 18.37 -3.86 7.70
N PHE A 227 17.09 -4.21 7.78
CA PHE A 227 16.56 -5.13 8.77
C PHE A 227 15.35 -5.86 8.19
N GLY A 228 15.05 -7.06 8.69
CA GLY A 228 13.90 -7.81 8.21
C GLY A 228 13.68 -9.11 8.94
N ASP A 229 12.53 -9.72 8.67
CA ASP A 229 12.18 -11.05 9.16
C ASP A 229 12.48 -12.08 8.06
N PHE A 230 13.14 -13.17 8.42
CA PHE A 230 13.63 -14.19 7.48
C PHE A 230 13.18 -15.61 7.89
N PRO A 231 12.94 -16.52 6.93
CA PRO A 231 12.76 -17.93 7.26
C PRO A 231 14.05 -18.52 7.83
N GLN A 232 13.95 -19.33 8.89
CA GLN A 232 15.12 -19.90 9.59
C GLN A 232 16.04 -20.72 8.67
N TYR A 233 15.48 -21.46 7.71
CA TYR A 233 16.24 -22.25 6.74
C TYR A 233 17.05 -21.43 5.72
N ASN A 234 16.87 -20.11 5.67
CA ASN A 234 17.61 -19.20 4.78
C ASN A 234 18.69 -18.39 5.51
N VAL A 235 18.80 -18.47 6.84
CA VAL A 235 19.68 -17.61 7.65
C VAL A 235 21.15 -17.72 7.23
N ASP A 236 21.63 -18.94 6.99
CA ASP A 236 23.03 -19.19 6.58
C ASP A 236 23.36 -18.62 5.19
N LYS A 237 22.33 -18.34 4.39
CA LYS A 237 22.45 -17.86 3.02
C LYS A 237 22.36 -16.34 2.91
N LEU A 238 22.04 -15.64 3.99
CA LEU A 238 21.74 -14.21 3.94
C LEU A 238 22.96 -13.34 3.54
N LEU A 239 24.19 -13.80 3.77
CA LEU A 239 25.42 -13.11 3.32
C LEU A 239 25.93 -13.57 1.95
N ILE A 240 25.27 -14.55 1.32
CA ILE A 240 25.68 -15.09 0.04
C ILE A 240 25.07 -14.25 -1.08
N ILE A 241 25.81 -14.10 -2.18
CA ILE A 241 25.36 -13.38 -3.36
C ILE A 241 24.63 -14.34 -4.31
N PHE A 242 23.50 -13.89 -4.85
CA PHE A 242 22.61 -14.63 -5.73
C PHE A 242 22.39 -13.91 -7.06
N ASN A 243 22.18 -14.70 -8.11
CA ASN A 243 21.66 -14.25 -9.40
C ASN A 243 20.26 -14.78 -9.62
N ILE A 244 19.44 -14.08 -10.39
CA ILE A 244 18.15 -14.59 -10.80
C ILE A 244 18.34 -15.50 -12.00
N ASN A 245 17.80 -16.71 -11.93
CA ASN A 245 17.88 -17.69 -13.00
C ASN A 245 17.15 -17.16 -14.25
N ASN A 246 17.87 -17.17 -15.38
CA ASN A 246 17.38 -16.70 -16.68
C ASN A 246 16.02 -17.27 -17.07
N LYS A 247 15.71 -18.51 -16.67
CA LYS A 247 14.42 -19.18 -16.91
C LYS A 247 13.23 -18.42 -16.34
N TYR A 248 13.40 -17.72 -15.23
CA TYR A 248 12.31 -17.08 -14.50
C TYR A 248 12.32 -15.55 -14.57
N ILE A 249 13.26 -14.96 -15.31
CA ILE A 249 13.38 -13.50 -15.38
C ILE A 249 12.09 -12.87 -15.89
N ASP A 250 11.48 -13.41 -16.94
CA ASP A 250 10.27 -12.83 -17.51
C ASP A 250 9.10 -12.84 -16.51
N ILE A 251 8.81 -13.99 -15.88
CA ILE A 251 7.72 -14.10 -14.90
C ILE A 251 7.97 -13.27 -13.63
N TYR A 252 9.24 -13.13 -13.22
CA TYR A 252 9.61 -12.34 -12.06
C TYR A 252 9.50 -10.83 -12.33
N VAL A 253 9.90 -10.38 -13.53
CA VAL A 253 9.71 -9.00 -14.01
C VAL A 253 8.23 -8.65 -14.06
N ASP A 254 7.40 -9.56 -14.61
CA ASP A 254 5.96 -9.34 -14.73
C ASP A 254 5.30 -9.24 -13.34
N ALA A 255 5.67 -10.10 -12.39
CA ALA A 255 5.17 -10.03 -11.02
C ALA A 255 5.52 -8.72 -10.30
N ILE A 256 6.74 -8.19 -10.50
CA ILE A 256 7.12 -6.88 -9.94
C ILE A 256 6.33 -5.75 -10.60
N LEU A 257 6.14 -5.79 -11.92
CA LEU A 257 5.36 -4.80 -12.63
C LEU A 257 3.89 -4.80 -12.24
N ASP A 258 3.29 -5.97 -11.98
CA ASP A 258 1.92 -6.05 -11.51
C ASP A 258 1.75 -5.27 -10.19
N ILE A 259 2.70 -5.38 -9.27
CA ILE A 259 2.68 -4.58 -8.04
C ILE A 259 2.86 -3.08 -8.36
N VAL A 260 3.81 -2.71 -9.21
CA VAL A 260 4.05 -1.31 -9.61
C VAL A 260 2.80 -0.70 -10.27
N ASN A 261 2.10 -1.46 -11.11
CA ASN A 261 0.88 -1.02 -11.77
C ASN A 261 -0.24 -0.78 -10.76
N GLU A 262 -0.43 -1.65 -9.79
CA GLU A 262 -1.44 -1.44 -8.75
C GLU A 262 -1.08 -0.28 -7.80
N ILE A 263 0.21 -0.04 -7.53
CA ILE A 263 0.67 1.17 -6.83
C ILE A 263 0.31 2.42 -7.64
N ASN A 264 0.59 2.44 -8.94
CA ASN A 264 0.24 3.57 -9.80
C ASN A 264 -1.28 3.79 -9.86
N ASN A 265 -2.08 2.71 -9.93
CA ASN A 265 -3.53 2.79 -9.88
C ASN A 265 -4.01 3.44 -8.56
N TRP A 266 -3.41 3.07 -7.42
CA TRP A 266 -3.72 3.70 -6.14
C TRP A 266 -3.42 5.20 -6.18
N VAL A 267 -2.22 5.59 -6.60
CA VAL A 267 -1.80 7.00 -6.67
C VAL A 267 -2.74 7.81 -7.56
N ASP A 268 -3.17 7.28 -8.70
CA ASP A 268 -4.13 7.93 -9.59
C ASP A 268 -5.53 8.08 -8.98
N LEU A 269 -5.96 7.14 -8.14
CA LEU A 269 -7.26 7.20 -7.44
C LEU A 269 -7.27 8.13 -6.23
N THR A 270 -6.10 8.58 -5.76
CA THR A 270 -5.96 9.33 -4.51
C THR A 270 -5.14 10.60 -4.67
N ASP A 271 -5.55 11.44 -5.62
CA ASP A 271 -5.03 12.80 -5.84
C ASP A 271 -3.55 12.90 -6.25
N ARG A 272 -2.94 11.78 -6.70
CA ARG A 272 -1.57 11.72 -7.24
C ARG A 272 -0.47 12.17 -6.28
N GLU A 273 -0.73 12.07 -4.99
CA GLU A 273 0.24 12.39 -3.95
C GLU A 273 0.29 11.29 -2.88
N PHE A 274 1.41 11.17 -2.19
CA PHE A 274 1.52 10.34 -0.99
C PHE A 274 1.33 11.22 0.26
N LEU A 275 0.42 10.82 1.15
CA LEU A 275 0.33 11.39 2.49
C LEU A 275 1.36 10.71 3.39
N ILE A 276 2.30 11.50 3.90
CA ILE A 276 3.38 11.04 4.76
C ILE A 276 3.12 11.50 6.18
N ASP A 277 3.03 10.56 7.13
CA ASP A 277 3.10 10.88 8.55
C ASP A 277 4.55 11.26 8.90
N THR A 278 4.78 12.56 9.12
CA THR A 278 6.10 13.12 9.44
C THR A 278 6.68 12.59 10.76
N LYS A 279 5.88 11.96 11.63
CA LYS A 279 6.39 11.29 12.83
C LYS A 279 7.36 10.13 12.51
N MET A 280 7.32 9.58 11.30
CA MET A 280 8.27 8.55 10.85
C MET A 280 9.61 9.10 10.36
N PHE A 281 9.71 10.40 10.10
CA PHE A 281 10.97 11.05 9.79
C PHE A 281 11.44 11.76 11.06
N ARG A 282 12.50 11.24 11.70
CA ARG A 282 13.29 12.08 12.61
C ARG A 282 13.85 13.21 11.75
N LEU A 283 13.18 14.35 11.73
CA LEU A 283 13.78 15.59 11.26
C LEU A 283 14.95 15.84 12.18
N GLY A 284 16.16 15.53 11.72
CA GLY A 284 17.38 15.98 12.36
C GLY A 284 17.34 17.49 12.31
N VAL A 285 16.94 18.13 13.42
CA VAL A 285 17.16 19.55 13.60
C VAL A 285 18.68 19.69 13.64
N TYR A 286 19.27 20.11 12.52
CA TYR A 286 20.63 20.63 12.54
C TYR A 286 20.57 21.89 13.40
N SER A 287 20.85 21.76 14.70
CA SER A 287 21.15 22.88 15.55
C SER A 287 22.42 23.54 15.00
N ILE A 288 22.31 24.79 14.57
CA ILE A 288 23.41 25.59 14.03
C ILE A 288 24.45 25.94 15.13
N ASP A 289 24.24 25.51 16.37
CA ASP A 289 25.05 25.92 17.52
C ASP A 289 26.43 25.25 17.66
N ASN A 290 26.84 24.35 16.75
CA ASN A 290 28.16 23.71 16.82
C ASN A 290 29.22 24.32 15.86
N GLN A 291 29.09 25.58 15.48
CA GLN A 291 30.14 26.30 14.72
C GLN A 291 30.73 27.54 15.41
N ILE A 292 30.54 27.71 16.72
CA ILE A 292 31.26 28.75 17.47
C ILE A 292 31.81 28.14 18.76
N HIS A 293 32.96 27.47 18.67
CA HIS A 293 34.03 27.53 19.67
C HIS A 293 35.28 26.81 19.15
N ASP A 294 35.90 27.41 18.14
CA ASP A 294 37.35 27.31 17.94
C ASP A 294 37.83 28.72 17.62
N GLY A 295 38.30 29.42 18.66
CA GLY A 295 38.67 30.83 18.56
C GLY A 295 38.98 31.44 19.92
N GLU A 296 40.20 31.19 20.38
CA GLU A 296 40.99 32.00 21.32
C GLU A 296 40.48 32.20 22.77
N LYS A 297 41.26 31.74 23.74
CA LYS A 297 42.24 32.59 24.44
C LYS A 297 43.02 31.83 25.54
N LEU A 298 44.35 31.96 25.43
CA LEU A 298 45.42 31.86 26.45
C LEU A 298 45.60 30.54 27.21
#